data_AF-A0A2N5RVB6-F1
#
_entry.id   AF-A0A2N5RVB6-F1
#
_cell.length_a   1.000
_cell.length_b   1.000
_cell.length_c   1.000
_cell.angle_alpha   90.00
_cell.angle_beta   90.00
_cell.angle_gamma   90.00
#
_symmetry.space_group_name_H-M   'P 1'
#
loop_
_entity.id
_entity.type
_entity.pdbx_description
1 polymer ?
#
loop_
_entity_poly.entity_id
_entity_poly.type
_entity_poly.pdbx_seq_one_letter_code
_entity_poly.pdbx_strand_id
1 'polypeptide(L)'
;MEQGLPLFSEVPGDLEGGGFSGFNTPSRSRSMASGSDYIHNGMNTPRLPPRPPEPIQRPFRLIKDPDLYYELGGNLNQFLQRYEQAADFFGCSEYEMAMQIGRFMKTEDLLTALEYMDGYDNADWKQLQAEMIELWGEVEEPPLLYTAQDLLKLKEEVFSQGGITNYQEFKDYLKGFSEILDYLVRTKQVGQKKEVTCLFVQSFTPEIQNKIIRNLSMNGKIRQQPNGTWKNPLWNDTIRAAEN
;
A
#
# COMPACT_ATOMS: atom_id res chain seq x y z
N MET A 1 37.43 -20.18 -18.47
CA MET A 1 36.95 -20.92 -17.28
C MET A 1 37.08 -19.99 -16.09
N GLU A 2 36.07 -19.16 -15.83
CA GLU A 2 36.00 -18.41 -14.58
C GLU A 2 35.13 -19.18 -13.58
N GLN A 3 35.67 -19.43 -12.38
CA GLN A 3 34.86 -19.89 -11.25
C GLN A 3 34.57 -18.68 -10.37
N GLY A 4 33.41 -18.07 -10.57
CA GLY A 4 32.93 -17.01 -9.68
C GLY A 4 32.70 -17.58 -8.28
N LEU A 5 33.40 -17.04 -7.28
CA LEU A 5 33.29 -17.50 -5.90
C LEU A 5 31.90 -17.16 -5.31
N PRO A 6 31.27 -18.06 -4.53
CA PRO A 6 29.89 -17.89 -4.06
C PRO A 6 29.77 -16.80 -2.98
N LEU A 7 28.99 -15.75 -3.26
CA LEU A 7 28.86 -14.55 -2.42
C LEU A 7 27.77 -14.64 -1.33
N PHE A 8 27.87 -15.73 -0.55
CA PHE A 8 27.23 -16.00 0.76
C PHE A 8 25.80 -16.58 0.87
N SER A 9 25.67 -17.36 1.97
CA SER A 9 24.49 -17.72 2.77
C SER A 9 23.28 -18.44 2.14
N GLU A 10 23.02 -19.65 2.65
CA GLU A 10 21.69 -20.26 2.80
C GLU A 10 21.56 -20.94 4.19
N VAL A 11 20.36 -21.45 4.51
CA VAL A 11 19.93 -22.17 5.73
C VAL A 11 19.74 -21.33 7.01
N PRO A 12 18.47 -20.98 7.36
CA PRO A 12 18.05 -20.49 8.68
C PRO A 12 17.47 -21.61 9.57
N GLY A 13 17.04 -21.29 10.80
CA GLY A 13 16.32 -22.22 11.68
C GLY A 13 15.45 -21.59 12.77
N ASP A 14 14.28 -22.20 12.97
CA ASP A 14 13.72 -22.70 14.24
C ASP A 14 13.08 -21.81 15.35
N LEU A 15 11.80 -22.14 15.61
CA LEU A 15 11.09 -22.38 16.90
C LEU A 15 10.31 -21.29 17.70
N GLU A 16 8.96 -21.43 17.65
CA GLU A 16 7.97 -21.64 18.74
C GLU A 16 7.64 -20.63 19.90
N GLY A 17 6.36 -20.73 20.35
CA GLY A 17 5.76 -20.14 21.58
C GLY A 17 4.93 -18.86 21.33
N GLY A 18 3.68 -18.64 21.81
CA GLY A 18 2.81 -19.32 22.80
C GLY A 18 2.67 -18.50 24.10
N GLY A 19 1.50 -18.19 24.70
CA GLY A 19 0.07 -18.42 24.39
C GLY A 19 -0.84 -17.96 25.58
N PHE A 20 -2.17 -18.09 25.48
CA PHE A 20 -3.20 -17.81 26.53
C PHE A 20 -3.32 -16.33 27.01
N SER A 21 -4.38 -15.82 27.68
CA SER A 21 -5.75 -16.25 28.10
C SER A 21 -6.70 -15.01 27.96
N GLY A 22 -8.02 -14.97 28.21
CA GLY A 22 -8.92 -15.62 29.17
C GLY A 22 -10.33 -14.96 29.13
N PHE A 23 -11.25 -15.32 30.03
CA PHE A 23 -12.70 -15.02 29.92
C PHE A 23 -13.18 -13.74 30.65
N ASN A 24 -14.34 -13.19 30.23
CA ASN A 24 -15.28 -12.52 31.16
C ASN A 24 -16.73 -12.36 30.61
N THR A 25 -17.73 -12.48 31.48
CA THR A 25 -19.19 -12.21 31.29
C THR A 25 -19.86 -12.05 32.69
N PRO A 26 -21.19 -11.83 32.89
CA PRO A 26 -22.27 -11.28 32.03
C PRO A 26 -23.17 -10.20 32.70
N SER A 27 -24.12 -9.62 31.93
CA SER A 27 -25.40 -9.00 32.41
C SER A 27 -25.33 -7.66 33.21
N ARG A 28 -26.38 -6.80 33.27
CA ARG A 28 -27.85 -7.05 33.26
C ARG A 28 -28.66 -5.84 32.71
N SER A 29 -29.99 -5.96 32.64
CA SER A 29 -30.91 -5.10 31.85
C SER A 29 -31.98 -4.31 32.65
N ARG A 30 -32.52 -3.23 32.04
CA ARG A 30 -33.95 -2.74 31.95
C ARG A 30 -34.00 -1.27 31.48
N SER A 31 -34.86 -0.81 30.55
CA SER A 31 -36.36 -0.75 30.50
C SER A 31 -36.94 0.37 31.41
N MET A 32 -37.99 1.15 31.08
CA MET A 32 -38.96 1.17 29.95
C MET A 32 -39.79 2.50 29.96
N ALA A 33 -40.68 2.68 28.97
CA ALA A 33 -41.76 3.70 28.85
C ALA A 33 -41.33 5.16 28.54
N SER A 34 -41.96 5.95 27.66
CA SER A 34 -43.30 6.00 27.00
C SER A 34 -44.40 6.76 27.75
N GLY A 35 -45.09 7.67 27.03
CA GLY A 35 -46.24 8.46 27.50
C GLY A 35 -46.63 9.53 26.48
N SER A 36 -47.88 9.49 25.99
CA SER A 36 -48.43 10.36 24.93
C SER A 36 -49.78 10.97 25.34
N ASP A 37 -50.37 11.74 24.42
CA ASP A 37 -51.79 12.06 24.27
C ASP A 37 -52.41 13.20 25.10
N TYR A 38 -52.88 14.22 24.37
CA TYR A 38 -54.11 14.98 24.64
C TYR A 38 -54.85 15.22 23.32
N ILE A 39 -56.18 15.16 23.32
CA ILE A 39 -57.00 15.05 22.10
C ILE A 39 -58.16 16.07 22.06
N HIS A 40 -58.39 16.59 20.85
CA HIS A 40 -59.59 17.29 20.34
C HIS A 40 -60.09 18.58 21.01
N ASN A 41 -60.26 19.60 20.15
CA ASN A 41 -61.47 20.42 20.09
C ASN A 41 -61.80 20.63 18.61
N GLY A 42 -63.08 20.76 18.25
CA GLY A 42 -63.49 20.87 16.84
C GLY A 42 -64.56 21.92 16.61
N MET A 43 -64.37 22.76 15.58
CA MET A 43 -65.40 23.53 14.87
C MET A 43 -64.81 24.16 13.60
N ASN A 44 -65.65 24.32 12.56
CA ASN A 44 -65.34 24.91 11.25
C ASN A 44 -64.20 24.25 10.46
N THR A 45 -64.54 23.70 9.28
CA THR A 45 -63.57 23.46 8.20
C THR A 45 -63.51 24.71 7.30
N PRO A 46 -62.53 25.62 7.47
CA PRO A 46 -62.26 26.59 6.42
C PRO A 46 -61.90 25.85 5.14
N ARG A 47 -62.35 26.34 3.98
CA ARG A 47 -61.87 25.82 2.70
C ARG A 47 -60.37 26.15 2.61
N LEU A 48 -59.54 25.14 2.82
CA LEU A 48 -58.10 25.24 2.59
C LEU A 48 -57.86 25.77 1.16
N PRO A 49 -56.81 26.58 0.94
CA PRO A 49 -56.35 26.86 -0.42
C PRO A 49 -56.08 25.53 -1.15
N PRO A 50 -56.15 25.50 -2.50
CA PRO A 50 -55.77 24.30 -3.23
C PRO A 50 -54.40 23.83 -2.75
N ARG A 51 -54.29 22.55 -2.39
CA ARG A 51 -53.04 21.96 -1.87
C ARG A 51 -51.91 22.38 -2.82
N PRO A 52 -50.82 22.99 -2.34
CA PRO A 52 -49.64 23.21 -3.17
C PRO A 52 -49.30 21.90 -3.88
N PRO A 53 -48.91 21.91 -5.17
CA PRO A 53 -48.54 20.68 -5.85
C PRO A 53 -47.53 19.95 -4.97
N GLU A 54 -47.86 18.72 -4.58
CA GLU A 54 -47.01 18.00 -3.63
C GLU A 54 -45.59 17.97 -4.18
N PRO A 55 -44.56 18.24 -3.36
CA PRO A 55 -43.19 18.21 -3.83
C PRO A 55 -42.98 16.85 -4.48
N ILE A 56 -42.63 16.85 -5.78
CA ILE A 56 -42.70 15.65 -6.61
C ILE A 56 -41.71 14.64 -6.04
N GLN A 57 -42.21 13.73 -5.21
CA GLN A 57 -41.48 12.63 -4.62
C GLN A 57 -41.09 11.70 -5.77
N ARG A 58 -39.93 11.96 -6.37
CA ARG A 58 -39.31 11.06 -7.33
C ARG A 58 -39.16 9.71 -6.62
N PRO A 59 -39.71 8.62 -7.18
CA PRO A 59 -39.69 7.34 -6.50
C PRO A 59 -38.23 6.89 -6.34
N PHE A 60 -37.84 6.54 -5.11
CA PHE A 60 -36.46 6.18 -4.78
C PHE A 60 -35.95 5.07 -5.71
N ARG A 61 -34.88 5.36 -6.44
CA ARG A 61 -34.32 4.50 -7.47
C ARG A 61 -33.34 3.51 -6.85
N LEU A 62 -33.74 2.24 -6.87
CA LEU A 62 -32.91 1.13 -6.41
C LEU A 62 -32.06 0.57 -7.55
N ILE A 63 -30.74 0.56 -7.35
CA ILE A 63 -29.81 -0.20 -8.16
C ILE A 63 -30.12 -1.70 -7.98
N LYS A 64 -30.13 -2.42 -9.11
CA LYS A 64 -30.49 -3.85 -9.22
C LYS A 64 -29.44 -4.59 -10.04
N ASP A 65 -28.29 -4.80 -9.43
CA ASP A 65 -27.22 -5.66 -9.92
C ASP A 65 -26.89 -6.67 -8.80
N PRO A 66 -27.00 -7.99 -9.03
CA PRO A 66 -26.71 -9.02 -8.03
C PRO A 66 -25.22 -9.40 -7.96
N ASP A 67 -24.43 -9.07 -8.99
CA ASP A 67 -23.00 -9.39 -9.10
C ASP A 67 -22.12 -8.20 -8.67
N LEU A 68 -22.76 -7.06 -8.36
CA LEU A 68 -22.15 -5.87 -7.77
C LEU A 68 -22.08 -6.01 -6.25
N TYR A 69 -20.88 -6.22 -5.72
CA TYR A 69 -20.59 -6.18 -4.29
C TYR A 69 -19.13 -5.81 -4.02
N TYR A 70 -18.88 -5.18 -2.86
CA TYR A 70 -17.54 -4.90 -2.35
C TYR A 70 -17.12 -5.95 -1.31
N GLU A 71 -15.86 -6.38 -1.40
CA GLU A 71 -15.20 -7.26 -0.44
C GLU A 71 -13.99 -6.54 0.14
N LEU A 72 -13.73 -6.68 1.45
CA LEU A 72 -12.61 -6.01 2.10
C LEU A 72 -11.28 -6.52 1.53
N GLY A 73 -10.46 -5.61 1.00
CA GLY A 73 -9.23 -5.95 0.28
C GLY A 73 -9.42 -6.34 -1.19
N GLY A 74 -10.64 -6.20 -1.73
CA GLY A 74 -10.90 -6.11 -3.16
C GLY A 74 -10.66 -4.68 -3.69
N ASN A 75 -10.56 -4.54 -5.02
CA ASN A 75 -10.25 -3.26 -5.65
C ASN A 75 -11.42 -2.26 -5.54
N LEU A 76 -11.31 -1.33 -4.61
CA LEU A 76 -12.34 -0.32 -4.33
C LEU A 76 -12.64 0.55 -5.55
N ASN A 77 -11.61 0.98 -6.28
CA ASN A 77 -11.75 1.87 -7.44
C ASN A 77 -12.62 1.23 -8.55
N GLN A 78 -12.43 -0.07 -8.82
CA GLN A 78 -13.27 -0.82 -9.75
C GLN A 78 -14.70 -1.02 -9.23
N PHE A 79 -14.89 -1.24 -7.93
CA PHE A 79 -16.22 -1.33 -7.33
C PHE A 79 -16.98 0.01 -7.44
N LEU A 80 -16.37 1.12 -7.03
CA LEU A 80 -16.96 2.46 -7.12
C LEU A 80 -17.31 2.82 -8.57
N GLN A 81 -16.41 2.57 -9.52
CA GLN A 81 -16.67 2.81 -10.94
C GLN A 81 -17.89 2.02 -11.47
N ARG A 82 -18.04 0.74 -11.10
CA ARG A 82 -19.22 -0.06 -11.47
C ARG A 82 -20.48 0.43 -10.76
N TYR A 83 -20.36 0.85 -9.51
CA TYR A 83 -21.47 1.39 -8.71
C TYR A 83 -22.02 2.69 -9.32
N GLU A 84 -21.15 3.60 -9.74
CA GLU A 84 -21.54 4.84 -10.45
C GLU A 84 -22.15 4.55 -11.83
N GLN A 85 -21.60 3.60 -12.59
CA GLN A 85 -22.17 3.17 -13.88
C GLN A 85 -23.57 2.55 -13.72
N ALA A 86 -23.77 1.73 -12.68
CA ALA A 86 -25.07 1.18 -12.36
C ALA A 86 -26.05 2.28 -11.88
N ALA A 87 -25.57 3.23 -11.07
CA ALA A 87 -26.36 4.37 -10.62
C ALA A 87 -26.88 5.21 -11.79
N ASP A 88 -26.02 5.58 -12.75
CA ASP A 88 -26.41 6.30 -13.97
C ASP A 88 -27.43 5.51 -14.82
N PHE A 89 -27.18 4.20 -15.02
CA PHE A 89 -28.10 3.33 -15.78
C PHE A 89 -29.50 3.22 -15.14
N PHE A 90 -29.58 3.14 -13.80
CA PHE A 90 -30.85 3.19 -13.07
C PHE A 90 -31.36 4.63 -12.84
N GLY A 91 -30.58 5.65 -13.24
CA GLY A 91 -30.86 7.08 -13.14
C GLY A 91 -30.92 7.62 -11.71
N CYS A 92 -30.21 6.98 -10.78
CA CYS A 92 -30.11 7.36 -9.37
C CYS A 92 -29.38 8.70 -9.21
N SER A 93 -29.77 9.47 -8.20
CA SER A 93 -29.04 10.65 -7.74
C SER A 93 -27.97 10.29 -6.71
N GLU A 94 -27.00 11.18 -6.50
CA GLU A 94 -25.94 11.05 -5.48
C GLU A 94 -26.49 10.73 -4.08
N TYR A 95 -27.59 11.36 -3.68
CA TYR A 95 -28.30 11.04 -2.44
C TYR A 95 -28.83 9.60 -2.40
N GLU A 96 -29.46 9.14 -3.49
CA GLU A 96 -29.94 7.75 -3.60
C GLU A 96 -28.77 6.75 -3.65
N MET A 97 -27.59 7.15 -4.13
CA MET A 97 -26.36 6.35 -4.13
C MET A 97 -25.79 6.18 -2.73
N ALA A 98 -25.63 7.27 -1.97
CA ALA A 98 -25.17 7.20 -0.57
C ALA A 98 -26.13 6.38 0.30
N MET A 99 -27.44 6.65 0.19
CA MET A 99 -28.50 5.96 0.95
C MET A 99 -28.61 4.45 0.69
N GLN A 100 -27.98 3.89 -0.35
CA GLN A 100 -28.14 2.48 -0.71
C GLN A 100 -26.85 1.67 -0.84
N ILE A 101 -25.67 2.29 -0.75
CA ILE A 101 -24.38 1.59 -0.98
C ILE A 101 -24.11 0.50 0.06
N GLY A 102 -24.62 0.63 1.28
CA GLY A 102 -24.56 -0.42 2.31
C GLY A 102 -25.16 -1.77 1.87
N ARG A 103 -26.12 -1.76 0.93
CA ARG A 103 -26.71 -2.99 0.35
C ARG A 103 -25.72 -3.78 -0.53
N PHE A 104 -24.59 -3.18 -0.88
CA PHE A 104 -23.57 -3.72 -1.78
C PHE A 104 -22.28 -4.09 -1.01
N MET A 105 -22.28 -4.02 0.33
CA MET A 105 -21.22 -4.53 1.17
C MET A 105 -21.40 -6.04 1.39
N LYS A 106 -20.36 -6.86 1.19
CA LYS A 106 -20.45 -8.32 1.35
C LYS A 106 -20.42 -8.81 2.81
N THR A 107 -19.95 -7.99 3.75
CA THR A 107 -19.84 -8.33 5.18
C THR A 107 -20.50 -7.29 6.08
N GLU A 108 -20.95 -7.72 7.26
CA GLU A 108 -21.49 -6.83 8.28
C GLU A 108 -20.42 -5.82 8.77
N ASP A 109 -19.15 -6.23 8.88
CA ASP A 109 -18.04 -5.34 9.25
C ASP A 109 -17.88 -4.14 8.30
N LEU A 110 -18.06 -4.36 6.99
CA LEU A 110 -18.01 -3.30 5.98
C LEU A 110 -19.20 -2.35 6.10
N LEU A 111 -20.41 -2.89 6.35
CA LEU A 111 -21.60 -2.08 6.57
C LEU A 111 -21.47 -1.23 7.84
N THR A 112 -21.04 -1.83 8.96
CA THR A 112 -20.78 -1.11 10.21
C THR A 112 -19.71 -0.03 10.03
N ALA A 113 -18.69 -0.26 9.20
CA ALA A 113 -17.69 0.76 8.89
C ALA A 113 -18.20 1.91 8.00
N LEU A 114 -19.23 1.70 7.15
CA LEU A 114 -19.98 2.81 6.52
C LEU A 114 -20.83 3.57 7.54
N GLU A 115 -21.45 2.88 8.49
CA GLU A 115 -22.27 3.47 9.57
C GLU A 115 -21.45 4.32 10.58
N TYR A 116 -20.12 4.42 10.40
CA TYR A 116 -19.23 5.34 11.11
C TYR A 116 -18.64 6.45 10.21
N MET A 117 -19.06 6.57 8.95
CA MET A 117 -18.63 7.61 8.01
C MET A 117 -19.61 8.78 7.98
N ASP A 118 -19.14 10.00 8.21
CA ASP A 118 -19.97 11.22 8.22
C ASP A 118 -20.71 11.41 6.88
N GLY A 119 -20.10 11.02 5.75
CA GLY A 119 -20.75 11.05 4.44
C GLY A 119 -21.94 10.08 4.29
N TYR A 120 -21.96 8.98 5.03
CA TYR A 120 -23.08 8.03 5.05
C TYR A 120 -24.25 8.59 5.86
N ASP A 121 -23.97 9.07 7.07
CA ASP A 121 -24.96 9.67 7.99
C ASP A 121 -25.64 10.91 7.37
N ASN A 122 -24.88 11.73 6.64
CA ASN A 122 -25.41 12.91 5.93
C ASN A 122 -25.95 12.58 4.52
N ALA A 123 -25.78 11.35 4.04
CA ALA A 123 -26.05 10.92 2.67
C ALA A 123 -25.40 11.80 1.57
N ASP A 124 -24.19 12.31 1.84
CA ASP A 124 -23.35 13.01 0.86
C ASP A 124 -22.43 12.00 0.16
N TRP A 125 -22.73 11.70 -1.11
CA TRP A 125 -21.95 10.77 -1.92
C TRP A 125 -20.46 11.14 -2.02
N LYS A 126 -20.14 12.43 -2.11
CA LYS A 126 -18.76 12.89 -2.38
C LYS A 126 -17.91 12.82 -1.13
N GLN A 127 -18.48 13.15 0.03
CA GLN A 127 -17.83 12.93 1.31
C GLN A 127 -17.64 11.42 1.55
N LEU A 128 -18.69 10.62 1.37
CA LEU A 128 -18.62 9.18 1.58
C LEU A 128 -17.61 8.49 0.66
N GLN A 129 -17.57 8.86 -0.63
CA GLN A 129 -16.61 8.35 -1.58
C GLN A 129 -15.16 8.69 -1.18
N ALA A 130 -14.91 9.89 -0.65
CA ALA A 130 -13.60 10.27 -0.14
C ALA A 130 -13.20 9.46 1.10
N GLU A 131 -14.12 9.30 2.06
CA GLU A 131 -13.91 8.53 3.31
C GLU A 131 -13.67 7.04 3.03
N MET A 132 -14.42 6.45 2.08
CA MET A 132 -14.17 5.09 1.59
C MET A 132 -12.80 4.95 0.93
N ILE A 133 -12.36 5.94 0.14
CA ILE A 133 -11.04 5.91 -0.52
C ILE A 133 -9.90 6.13 0.50
N GLU A 134 -10.10 6.96 1.52
CA GLU A 134 -9.11 7.16 2.59
C GLU A 134 -8.95 5.91 3.48
N LEU A 135 -10.06 5.21 3.79
CA LEU A 135 -10.04 4.07 4.71
C LEU A 135 -9.79 2.71 4.03
N TRP A 136 -10.29 2.51 2.79
CA TRP A 136 -10.24 1.23 2.07
C TRP A 136 -9.65 1.32 0.66
N GLY A 137 -9.26 2.50 0.20
CA GLY A 137 -8.60 2.64 -1.10
C GLY A 137 -7.32 1.83 -1.14
N GLU A 138 -7.09 1.12 -2.25
CA GLU A 138 -5.76 0.65 -2.55
C GLU A 138 -4.85 1.89 -2.66
N VAL A 139 -3.85 1.98 -1.79
CA VAL A 139 -2.74 2.91 -2.03
C VAL A 139 -2.05 2.40 -3.30
N GLU A 140 -2.35 3.03 -4.43
CA GLU A 140 -1.61 2.84 -5.68
C GLU A 140 -0.16 3.25 -5.40
N GLU A 141 0.68 2.29 -5.01
CA GLU A 141 2.11 2.55 -4.78
C GLU A 141 2.68 3.11 -6.09
N PRO A 142 3.15 4.37 -6.09
CA PRO A 142 3.45 5.07 -7.33
C PRO A 142 4.55 4.32 -8.08
N PRO A 143 4.46 4.16 -9.42
CA PRO A 143 5.34 3.30 -10.19
C PRO A 143 6.81 3.46 -9.80
N LEU A 144 7.42 2.34 -9.37
CA LEU A 144 8.74 2.33 -8.73
C LEU A 144 9.77 3.05 -9.59
N LEU A 145 10.17 4.24 -9.15
CA LEU A 145 11.00 5.17 -9.92
C LEU A 145 12.38 4.57 -10.23
N TYR A 146 12.87 3.70 -9.34
CA TYR A 146 13.93 2.74 -9.64
C TYR A 146 13.62 1.36 -9.05
N THR A 147 14.16 0.34 -9.71
CA THR A 147 14.10 -1.08 -9.32
C THR A 147 15.51 -1.67 -9.19
N ALA A 148 15.63 -2.87 -8.62
CA ALA A 148 16.89 -3.61 -8.61
C ALA A 148 17.45 -3.88 -10.02
N GLN A 149 16.59 -3.94 -11.05
CA GLN A 149 17.00 -4.10 -12.44
C GLN A 149 17.75 -2.88 -12.98
N ASP A 150 17.55 -1.69 -12.40
CA ASP A 150 18.21 -0.46 -12.87
C ASP A 150 19.66 -0.37 -12.36
N LEU A 151 19.97 -0.97 -11.21
CA LEU A 151 21.37 -1.21 -10.82
C LEU A 151 22.06 -2.22 -11.74
N LEU A 152 21.33 -3.25 -12.22
CA LEU A 152 21.85 -4.22 -13.18
C LEU A 152 22.14 -3.56 -14.54
N LYS A 153 21.20 -2.76 -15.08
CA LYS A 153 21.40 -1.96 -16.30
C LYS A 153 22.62 -1.04 -16.17
N LEU A 154 22.76 -0.32 -15.05
CA LEU A 154 23.86 0.62 -14.83
C LEU A 154 25.23 -0.11 -14.78
N LYS A 155 25.28 -1.32 -14.21
CA LYS A 155 26.46 -2.20 -14.31
C LYS A 155 26.72 -2.61 -15.76
N GLU A 156 25.70 -3.08 -16.47
CA GLU A 156 25.84 -3.64 -17.83
C GLU A 156 26.27 -2.58 -18.84
N GLU A 157 25.73 -1.36 -18.72
CA GLU A 157 26.15 -0.20 -19.52
C GLU A 157 27.64 0.11 -19.30
N VAL A 158 28.07 0.28 -18.06
CA VAL A 158 29.47 0.54 -17.71
C VAL A 158 30.39 -0.60 -18.15
N PHE A 159 29.97 -1.86 -17.98
CA PHE A 159 30.74 -3.03 -18.44
C PHE A 159 30.86 -3.06 -19.97
N SER A 160 29.79 -2.71 -20.70
CA SER A 160 29.81 -2.64 -22.17
C SER A 160 30.76 -1.55 -22.72
N GLN A 161 31.00 -0.49 -21.94
CA GLN A 161 31.94 0.59 -22.24
C GLN A 161 33.41 0.23 -21.90
N GLY A 162 33.66 -0.97 -21.35
CA GLY A 162 35.00 -1.45 -20.95
C GLY A 162 35.21 -1.53 -19.43
N GLY A 163 34.21 -1.16 -18.63
CA GLY A 163 34.31 -1.04 -17.17
C GLY A 163 34.93 0.28 -16.73
N ILE A 164 34.82 0.60 -15.44
CA ILE A 164 35.37 1.84 -14.86
C ILE A 164 36.90 1.79 -14.91
N THR A 165 37.52 2.77 -15.57
CA THR A 165 38.98 2.88 -15.75
C THR A 165 39.59 4.08 -15.03
N ASN A 166 38.86 5.17 -14.86
CA ASN A 166 39.37 6.41 -14.25
C ASN A 166 38.46 7.01 -13.17
N TYR A 167 39.00 8.01 -12.47
CA TYR A 167 38.39 8.62 -11.29
C TYR A 167 37.15 9.47 -11.58
N GLN A 168 36.95 9.94 -12.82
CA GLN A 168 35.75 10.67 -13.21
C GLN A 168 34.59 9.70 -13.49
N GLU A 169 34.84 8.66 -14.30
CA GLU A 169 33.91 7.52 -14.50
C GLU A 169 33.46 6.93 -13.16
N PHE A 170 34.41 6.72 -12.23
CA PHE A 170 34.12 6.26 -10.88
C PHE A 170 33.13 7.16 -10.13
N LYS A 171 33.32 8.50 -10.19
CA LYS A 171 32.44 9.46 -9.51
C LYS A 171 31.04 9.49 -10.10
N ASP A 172 30.94 9.52 -11.42
CA ASP A 172 29.65 9.61 -12.09
C ASP A 172 28.83 8.32 -11.93
N TYR A 173 29.50 7.16 -12.02
CA TYR A 173 28.90 5.86 -11.66
C TYR A 173 28.51 5.78 -10.18
N LEU A 174 29.40 6.16 -9.25
CA LEU A 174 29.12 6.14 -7.82
C LEU A 174 27.91 7.02 -7.48
N LYS A 175 27.77 8.18 -8.12
CA LYS A 175 26.61 9.06 -7.96
C LYS A 175 25.32 8.35 -8.39
N GLY A 176 25.26 7.84 -9.63
CA GLY A 176 24.05 7.17 -10.15
C GLY A 176 23.69 5.90 -9.36
N PHE A 177 24.68 5.08 -9.02
CA PHE A 177 24.46 3.87 -8.23
C PHE A 177 23.98 4.19 -6.80
N SER A 178 24.50 5.25 -6.18
CA SER A 178 24.05 5.69 -4.86
C SER A 178 22.62 6.25 -4.91
N GLU A 179 22.27 7.03 -5.93
CA GLU A 179 20.93 7.60 -6.09
C GLU A 179 19.85 6.51 -6.22
N ILE A 180 20.13 5.49 -7.04
CA ILE A 180 19.27 4.31 -7.17
C ILE A 180 19.23 3.52 -5.84
N LEU A 181 20.38 3.21 -5.23
CA LEU A 181 20.44 2.41 -4.01
C LEU A 181 19.72 3.07 -2.82
N ASP A 182 19.84 4.39 -2.68
CA ASP A 182 19.19 5.14 -1.61
C ASP A 182 17.66 5.19 -1.82
N TYR A 183 17.19 5.19 -3.07
CA TYR A 183 15.78 4.95 -3.38
C TYR A 183 15.34 3.53 -2.96
N LEU A 184 16.05 2.48 -3.40
CA LEU A 184 15.69 1.08 -3.13
C LEU A 184 15.65 0.74 -1.63
N VAL A 185 16.56 1.29 -0.83
CA VAL A 185 16.54 1.12 0.63
C VAL A 185 15.39 1.91 1.26
N ARG A 186 15.09 3.12 0.77
CA ARG A 186 13.96 3.92 1.26
C ARG A 186 12.60 3.25 0.96
N THR A 187 12.45 2.62 -0.20
CA THR A 187 11.25 1.83 -0.57
C THR A 187 11.31 0.38 -0.09
N LYS A 188 12.26 0.01 0.78
CA LYS A 188 12.43 -1.35 1.34
C LYS A 188 12.62 -2.48 0.30
N GLN A 189 12.88 -2.15 -0.97
CA GLN A 189 13.21 -3.12 -2.04
C GLN A 189 14.56 -3.80 -1.78
N VAL A 190 15.48 -3.13 -1.08
CA VAL A 190 16.74 -3.66 -0.59
C VAL A 190 16.80 -3.43 0.92
N GLY A 191 17.13 -4.46 1.71
CA GLY A 191 17.12 -4.38 3.17
C GLY A 191 18.27 -3.54 3.73
N GLN A 192 19.47 -3.69 3.18
CA GLN A 192 20.67 -2.96 3.60
C GLN A 192 21.61 -2.72 2.41
N LYS A 193 22.23 -1.53 2.34
CA LYS A 193 23.18 -1.14 1.25
C LYS A 193 24.32 -2.14 0.98
N LYS A 194 24.66 -3.01 1.95
CA LYS A 194 25.63 -4.11 1.80
C LYS A 194 25.20 -5.17 0.78
N GLU A 195 23.90 -5.39 0.57
CA GLU A 195 23.42 -6.49 -0.26
C GLU A 195 23.85 -6.32 -1.72
N VAL A 196 23.96 -5.07 -2.20
CA VAL A 196 24.39 -4.75 -3.58
C VAL A 196 25.88 -4.41 -3.72
N THR A 197 26.72 -4.44 -2.68
CA THR A 197 28.16 -4.11 -2.84
C THR A 197 28.89 -5.09 -3.76
N CYS A 198 28.41 -6.33 -3.85
CA CYS A 198 28.86 -7.29 -4.85
C CYS A 198 28.66 -6.75 -6.29
N LEU A 199 27.45 -6.27 -6.59
CA LEU A 199 27.07 -5.74 -7.90
C LEU A 199 27.89 -4.48 -8.26
N PHE A 200 28.12 -3.61 -7.27
CA PHE A 200 29.01 -2.45 -7.38
C PHE A 200 30.44 -2.87 -7.76
N VAL A 201 31.06 -3.78 -7.00
CA VAL A 201 32.42 -4.27 -7.28
C VAL A 201 32.50 -4.93 -8.66
N GLN A 202 31.51 -5.72 -9.06
CA GLN A 202 31.46 -6.37 -10.39
C GLN A 202 31.39 -5.40 -11.60
N SER A 203 31.25 -4.09 -11.37
CA SER A 203 31.19 -3.08 -12.45
C SER A 203 32.55 -2.45 -12.79
N PHE A 204 33.58 -2.75 -12.01
CA PHE A 204 34.95 -2.35 -12.27
C PHE A 204 35.68 -3.36 -13.15
N THR A 205 36.80 -2.97 -13.78
CA THR A 205 37.67 -3.92 -14.49
C THR A 205 38.24 -4.99 -13.54
N PRO A 206 38.57 -6.21 -14.00
CA PRO A 206 39.09 -7.27 -13.12
C PRO A 206 40.35 -6.88 -12.34
N GLU A 207 41.19 -6.00 -12.88
CA GLU A 207 42.36 -5.45 -12.16
C GLU A 207 41.95 -4.61 -10.95
N ILE A 208 40.93 -3.76 -11.10
CA ILE A 208 40.43 -2.90 -10.03
C ILE A 208 39.58 -3.70 -9.04
N GLN A 209 38.80 -4.68 -9.50
CA GLN A 209 38.13 -5.66 -8.61
C GLN A 209 39.13 -6.34 -7.67
N ASN A 210 40.26 -6.82 -8.20
CA ASN A 210 41.31 -7.45 -7.40
C ASN A 210 41.97 -6.46 -6.42
N LYS A 211 42.16 -5.18 -6.79
CA LYS A 211 42.62 -4.12 -5.86
C LYS A 211 41.62 -3.90 -4.71
N ILE A 212 40.32 -3.72 -5.02
CA ILE A 212 39.25 -3.51 -4.04
C ILE A 212 39.15 -4.69 -3.06
N ILE A 213 39.10 -5.92 -3.58
CA ILE A 213 39.01 -7.14 -2.76
C ILE A 213 40.24 -7.29 -1.86
N ARG A 214 41.45 -7.01 -2.38
CA ARG A 214 42.69 -7.05 -1.60
C ARG A 214 42.72 -5.96 -0.53
N ASN A 215 42.29 -4.74 -0.84
CA ASN A 215 42.18 -3.62 0.10
C ASN A 215 41.23 -3.96 1.26
N LEU A 216 40.01 -4.44 0.95
CA LEU A 216 39.03 -4.88 1.94
C LEU A 216 39.52 -6.06 2.79
N SER A 217 40.31 -6.97 2.21
CA SER A 217 40.92 -8.11 2.92
C SER A 217 42.01 -7.66 3.90
N MET A 218 42.95 -6.84 3.44
CA MET A 218 44.04 -6.30 4.29
C MET A 218 43.51 -5.44 5.44
N ASN A 219 42.40 -4.73 5.22
CA ASN A 219 41.73 -3.91 6.25
C ASN A 219 40.71 -4.68 7.11
N GLY A 220 40.64 -6.03 7.02
CA GLY A 220 39.77 -6.87 7.84
C GLY A 220 38.26 -6.61 7.67
N LYS A 221 37.86 -6.06 6.51
CA LYS A 221 36.48 -5.67 6.21
C LYS A 221 35.67 -6.79 5.56
N ILE A 222 36.32 -7.74 4.88
CA ILE A 222 35.70 -9.02 4.51
C ILE A 222 35.72 -9.93 5.75
N ARG A 223 34.56 -10.46 6.14
CA ARG A 223 34.43 -11.41 7.25
C ARG A 223 33.69 -12.66 6.79
N GLN A 224 34.37 -13.80 6.82
CA GLN A 224 33.75 -15.11 6.62
C GLN A 224 32.70 -15.37 7.71
N GLN A 225 31.60 -16.03 7.36
CA GLN A 225 30.56 -16.41 8.32
C GLN A 225 30.86 -17.81 8.87
N PRO A 226 30.31 -18.21 10.04
CA PRO A 226 30.52 -19.55 10.60
C PRO A 226 30.05 -20.69 9.68
N ASN A 227 29.12 -20.42 8.76
CA ASN A 227 28.68 -21.34 7.69
C ASN A 227 29.70 -21.49 6.53
N GLY A 228 30.92 -20.96 6.67
CA GLY A 228 32.01 -21.06 5.69
C GLY A 228 31.83 -20.18 4.43
N THR A 229 30.65 -19.61 4.22
CA THR A 229 30.38 -18.76 3.06
C THR A 229 30.93 -17.34 3.23
N TRP A 230 30.71 -16.48 2.24
CA TRP A 230 31.09 -15.00 2.22
C TRP A 230 29.51 -12.72 3.40
N LYS A 231 29.76 -12.03 4.57
CA LYS A 231 29.20 -10.74 4.95
C LYS A 231 29.82 -9.75 3.99
N ASN A 232 29.05 -9.44 2.95
CA ASN A 232 29.34 -8.36 2.01
C ASN A 232 29.87 -7.15 2.79
N PRO A 233 30.95 -6.51 2.29
CA PRO A 233 31.56 -5.35 2.95
C PRO A 233 30.51 -4.26 3.20
N LEU A 234 30.75 -3.40 4.19
CA LEU A 234 29.88 -2.24 4.37
C LEU A 234 29.99 -1.33 3.14
N TRP A 235 28.88 -0.72 2.74
CA TRP A 235 28.81 0.20 1.59
C TRP A 235 29.93 1.25 1.63
N ASN A 236 30.07 1.95 2.76
CA ASN A 236 31.09 2.98 2.97
C ASN A 236 32.54 2.43 2.99
N ASP A 237 32.74 1.17 3.40
CA ASP A 237 34.06 0.52 3.31
C ASP A 237 34.39 0.12 1.86
N THR A 238 33.37 -0.26 1.09
CA THR A 238 33.49 -0.64 -0.33
C THR A 238 33.85 0.56 -1.19
N ILE A 239 33.19 1.71 -0.97
CA ILE A 239 33.54 2.99 -1.63
C ILE A 239 35.01 3.34 -1.35
N ARG A 240 35.41 3.37 -0.07
CA ARG A 240 36.79 3.68 0.34
C ARG A 240 37.83 2.75 -0.26
N ALA A 241 37.48 1.47 -0.46
CA ALA A 241 38.35 0.51 -1.11
C ALA A 241 38.45 0.66 -2.64
N ALA A 242 37.53 1.40 -3.26
CA ALA A 242 37.57 1.79 -4.68
C ALA A 242 38.16 3.19 -4.93
N GLU A 243 38.25 4.03 -3.89
CA GLU A 243 38.91 5.34 -3.91
C GLU A 243 40.47 5.27 -3.84
N ASN A 244 41.06 4.09 -3.63
CA ASN A 244 42.49 3.86 -3.38
C ASN A 244 43.11 2.78 -4.28
#